data_AF-A0A2G9UER7-F1
#
_entry.id   AF-A0A2G9UER7-F1
#
_cell.length_a   1.000
_cell.length_b   1.000
_cell.length_c   1.000
_cell.angle_alpha   90.00
_cell.angle_beta   90.00
_cell.angle_gamma   90.00
#
_symmetry.space_group_name_H-M   'P 1'
#
loop_
_entity.id
_entity.type
_entity.pdbx_description
1 polymer ?
#
loop_
_entity_poly.entity_id
_entity_poly.type
_entity_poly.pdbx_seq_one_letter_code
_entity_poly.pdbx_strand_id
1 'polypeptide(L)'
;MNKLSANHCLQLDELHSNREAVLKGLSRCIVSLRGSPTVTAPQRAHLVSILLDHEKKIFGVPKGLVSDVEEAIRERQREKVMPTEQCMVKKSGAYANGVQFFDPIKTCNHEEQNDYLNQNLLELLEQICCDENLSVIQKRKRLRKVSV
;
A
#
# COMPACT_ATOMS: atom_id res chain seq x y z
N MET A 1 1.80 -29.08 -30.69
CA MET A 1 0.44 -28.73 -31.14
C MET A 1 0.05 -27.44 -30.44
N ASN A 2 0.32 -26.29 -31.07
CA ASN A 2 0.16 -24.98 -30.44
C ASN A 2 -1.32 -24.64 -30.39
N LYS A 3 -1.92 -24.65 -29.19
CA LYS A 3 -3.23 -24.06 -28.95
C LYS A 3 -3.09 -22.54 -29.04
N LEU A 4 -3.10 -22.03 -30.28
CA LEU A 4 -3.39 -20.63 -30.53
C LEU A 4 -4.81 -20.40 -30.01
N SER A 5 -4.93 -19.78 -28.84
CA SER A 5 -6.15 -19.07 -28.47
C SER A 5 -6.31 -17.97 -29.51
N ALA A 6 -7.04 -18.27 -30.58
CA ALA A 6 -7.52 -17.29 -31.52
C ALA A 6 -8.55 -16.46 -30.74
N ASN A 7 -8.07 -15.46 -30.00
CA ASN A 7 -8.86 -14.31 -29.64
C ASN A 7 -9.23 -13.61 -30.96
N HIS A 8 -10.18 -14.19 -31.69
CA HIS A 8 -11.01 -13.44 -32.61
C HIS A 8 -11.47 -12.23 -31.81
N CYS A 9 -11.07 -11.03 -32.23
CA CYS A 9 -11.52 -9.79 -31.62
C CYS A 9 -13.02 -9.91 -31.36
N LEU A 10 -13.42 -10.00 -30.09
CA LEU A 10 -14.82 -10.21 -29.71
C LEU A 10 -15.66 -9.19 -30.46
N GLN A 11 -16.50 -9.65 -31.37
CA GLN A 11 -17.34 -8.75 -32.16
C GLN A 11 -18.41 -8.20 -31.20
N LEU A 12 -18.33 -6.90 -30.91
CA LEU A 12 -19.16 -6.23 -29.91
C LEU A 12 -20.59 -5.99 -30.42
N ASP A 13 -20.78 -5.99 -31.73
CA ASP A 13 -22.05 -5.73 -32.40
C ASP A 13 -22.09 -6.52 -33.72
N GLU A 14 -23.19 -7.22 -34.00
CA GLU A 14 -23.33 -8.05 -35.21
C GLU A 14 -23.39 -7.21 -36.50
N LEU A 15 -23.84 -5.96 -36.41
CA LEU A 15 -24.09 -5.06 -37.52
C LEU A 15 -23.00 -3.97 -37.66
N HIS A 16 -22.31 -3.63 -36.58
CA HIS A 16 -21.32 -2.55 -36.56
C HIS A 16 -19.92 -3.03 -36.21
N SER A 17 -18.90 -2.31 -36.70
CA SER A 17 -17.52 -2.57 -36.28
C SER A 17 -17.35 -2.31 -34.78
N ASN A 18 -16.43 -3.03 -34.13
CA ASN A 18 -16.10 -2.82 -32.71
C ASN A 18 -15.78 -1.36 -32.39
N ARG A 19 -15.07 -0.69 -33.31
CA ARG A 19 -14.74 0.73 -33.17
C ARG A 19 -16.00 1.58 -33.10
N GLU A 20 -16.96 1.33 -33.98
CA GLU A 20 -18.21 2.09 -34.03
C GLU A 20 -19.09 1.80 -32.82
N ALA A 21 -19.16 0.54 -32.37
CA ALA A 21 -19.86 0.16 -31.15
C ALA A 21 -19.30 0.90 -29.93
N VAL A 22 -17.97 0.96 -29.80
CA VAL A 22 -17.28 1.69 -28.73
C VAL A 22 -17.51 3.20 -28.83
N LEU A 23 -17.43 3.78 -30.03
CA LEU A 23 -17.71 5.21 -30.24
C LEU A 23 -19.16 5.55 -29.86
N LYS A 24 -20.15 4.76 -30.26
CA LYS A 24 -21.56 4.97 -29.90
C LYS A 24 -21.81 4.82 -28.40
N GLY A 25 -21.15 3.87 -27.75
CA GLY A 25 -21.26 3.64 -26.31
C GLY A 25 -20.57 4.72 -25.48
N LEU A 26 -19.25 4.85 -25.60
CA LEU A 26 -18.43 5.69 -24.72
C LEU A 26 -18.63 7.18 -24.94
N SER A 27 -18.97 7.63 -26.16
CA SER A 27 -19.20 9.07 -26.42
C SER A 27 -20.39 9.64 -25.63
N ARG A 28 -21.32 8.79 -25.21
CA ARG A 28 -22.46 9.16 -24.36
C ARG A 28 -22.09 9.23 -22.88
N CYS A 29 -21.02 8.55 -22.47
CA CYS A 29 -20.54 8.52 -21.09
C CYS A 29 -19.68 9.74 -20.74
N ILE A 30 -19.18 10.48 -21.74
CA ILE A 30 -18.43 11.72 -21.51
C ILE A 30 -19.41 12.82 -21.07
N VAL A 31 -19.27 13.27 -19.83
CA VAL A 31 -20.09 14.33 -19.23
C VAL A 31 -19.28 15.60 -19.01
N SER A 32 -19.92 16.76 -19.18
CA SER A 32 -19.32 18.05 -18.84
C SER A 32 -19.34 18.26 -17.33
N LEU A 33 -18.26 18.85 -16.80
CA LEU A 33 -18.19 19.25 -15.40
C LEU A 33 -19.12 20.46 -15.15
N ARG A 34 -19.70 20.56 -13.96
CA ARG A 34 -20.55 21.69 -13.58
C ARG A 34 -19.78 23.01 -13.70
N GLY A 35 -20.33 23.97 -14.43
CA GLY A 35 -19.70 25.29 -14.66
C GLY A 35 -18.72 25.32 -15.84
N SER A 36 -18.48 24.20 -16.53
CA SER A 36 -17.71 24.16 -17.77
C SER A 36 -18.63 24.22 -19.00
N PRO A 37 -18.13 24.69 -20.17
CA PRO A 37 -18.92 24.66 -21.39
C PRO A 37 -19.34 23.23 -21.75
N THR A 38 -20.54 23.09 -22.32
CA THR A 38 -21.08 21.80 -22.72
C THR A 38 -20.27 21.22 -23.88
N VAL A 39 -19.78 19.98 -23.72
CA VAL A 39 -19.08 19.27 -24.80
C VAL A 39 -20.13 18.73 -25.75
N THR A 40 -20.08 19.14 -27.02
CA THR A 40 -21.04 18.70 -28.04
C THR A 40 -20.87 17.23 -28.39
N ALA A 41 -21.91 16.59 -28.93
CA ALA A 41 -21.86 15.19 -29.37
C ALA A 41 -20.68 14.86 -30.32
N PRO A 42 -20.39 15.65 -31.39
CA PRO A 42 -19.24 15.37 -32.25
C PRO A 42 -17.91 15.52 -31.52
N GLN A 43 -17.78 16.47 -30.59
CA GLN A 43 -16.56 16.61 -29.78
C GLN A 43 -16.35 15.41 -28.85
N ARG A 44 -17.42 14.87 -28.25
CA ARG A 44 -17.33 13.65 -27.43
C ARG A 44 -16.90 12.45 -28.27
N ALA A 45 -17.49 12.27 -29.46
CA ALA A 45 -17.10 11.20 -30.37
C ALA A 45 -15.63 11.34 -30.82
N HIS A 46 -15.20 12.57 -31.15
CA HIS A 46 -13.82 12.86 -31.53
C HIS A 46 -12.85 12.57 -30.38
N LEU A 47 -13.20 12.94 -29.14
CA LEU A 47 -12.40 12.63 -27.96
C LEU A 47 -12.22 11.12 -27.79
N VAL A 48 -13.30 10.34 -27.86
CA VAL A 48 -13.21 8.87 -27.78
C VAL A 48 -12.35 8.31 -28.89
N SER A 49 -12.45 8.84 -30.12
CA SER A 49 -11.59 8.42 -31.23
C SER A 49 -10.11 8.61 -30.89
N ILE A 50 -9.73 9.80 -30.41
CA ILE A 50 -8.34 10.09 -30.00
C ILE A 50 -7.87 9.15 -28.90
N LEU A 51 -8.72 8.91 -27.89
CA LEU A 51 -8.40 8.00 -26.79
C LEU A 51 -8.13 6.56 -27.26
N LEU A 52 -8.90 6.09 -28.25
CA LEU A 52 -8.71 4.78 -28.86
C LEU A 52 -7.45 4.73 -29.73
N ASP A 53 -7.23 5.75 -30.57
CA ASP A 53 -6.10 5.79 -31.52
C ASP A 53 -4.75 5.92 -30.79
N HIS A 54 -4.76 6.52 -29.60
CA HIS A 54 -3.57 6.75 -28.78
C HIS A 54 -3.62 6.04 -27.43
N GLU A 55 -4.37 4.94 -27.33
CA GLU A 55 -4.59 4.18 -26.09
C GLU A 55 -3.27 3.92 -25.34
N LYS A 56 -2.28 3.32 -26.02
CA LYS A 56 -0.98 2.97 -25.41
C LYS A 56 -0.18 4.16 -24.91
N LYS A 57 -0.39 5.34 -25.49
CA LYS A 57 0.31 6.57 -25.10
C LYS A 57 -0.40 7.28 -23.95
N ILE A 58 -1.74 7.25 -23.95
CA ILE A 58 -2.57 7.96 -22.97
C ILE A 58 -2.76 7.14 -21.70
N PHE A 59 -3.03 5.84 -21.83
CA PHE A 59 -3.28 4.92 -20.72
C PHE A 59 -2.08 4.01 -20.41
N GLY A 60 -0.99 4.13 -21.17
CA GLY A 60 0.22 3.36 -20.92
C GLY A 60 0.91 3.79 -19.63
N VAL A 61 1.23 2.81 -18.79
CA VAL A 61 2.01 3.04 -17.57
C VAL A 61 3.48 3.29 -17.96
N PRO A 62 4.12 4.37 -17.46
CA PRO A 62 5.54 4.58 -17.68
C PRO A 62 6.38 3.39 -17.18
N LYS A 63 7.34 2.94 -17.99
CA LYS A 63 8.17 1.76 -17.67
C LYS A 63 8.97 1.93 -16.36
N GLY A 64 9.42 3.15 -16.07
CA GLY A 64 10.10 3.46 -14.81
C GLY A 64 9.22 3.16 -13.60
N LEU A 65 7.96 3.64 -13.63
CA LEU A 65 7.01 3.42 -12.55
C LEU A 65 6.72 1.93 -12.30
N VAL A 66 6.67 1.11 -13.36
CA VAL A 66 6.50 -0.34 -13.22
C VAL A 66 7.71 -0.95 -12.47
N SER A 67 8.92 -0.57 -12.87
CA SER A 67 10.15 -1.05 -12.20
C SER A 67 10.21 -0.62 -10.74
N ASP A 68 9.89 0.63 -10.45
CA ASP A 68 9.92 1.20 -9.09
C ASP A 68 8.90 0.48 -8.18
N VAL A 69 7.70 0.21 -8.69
CA VAL A 69 6.66 -0.53 -7.96
C VAL A 69 7.09 -1.98 -7.71
N GLU A 70 7.67 -2.66 -8.70
CA GLU A 70 8.19 -4.02 -8.52
C GLU A 70 9.32 -4.08 -7.50
N GLU A 71 10.22 -3.09 -7.51
CA GLU A 71 11.29 -2.97 -6.51
C GLU A 71 10.75 -2.75 -5.11
N ALA A 72 9.81 -1.82 -4.94
CA ALA A 72 9.15 -1.57 -3.66
C ALA A 72 8.43 -2.83 -3.12
N ILE A 73 7.81 -3.62 -4.00
CA ILE A 73 7.19 -4.90 -3.62
C ILE A 73 8.24 -5.92 -3.17
N ARG A 74 9.36 -6.05 -3.90
CA ARG A 74 10.44 -6.99 -3.55
C ARG A 74 11.10 -6.64 -2.23
N GLU A 75 11.41 -5.38 -1.99
CA GLU A 75 12.02 -4.92 -0.73
C GLU A 75 11.10 -5.20 0.45
N ARG A 76 9.79 -4.92 0.30
CA ARG A 76 8.78 -5.25 1.32
C ARG A 76 8.66 -6.75 1.60
N GLN A 77 8.99 -7.61 0.63
CA GLN A 77 9.02 -9.06 0.81
C GLN A 77 10.32 -9.53 1.49
N ARG A 78 11.46 -8.91 1.19
CA ARG A 78 12.76 -9.23 1.83
C ARG A 78 12.79 -8.89 3.31
N GLU A 79 12.19 -7.77 3.69
CA GLU A 79 12.08 -7.33 5.09
C GLU A 79 11.31 -8.32 5.97
N LYS A 80 10.50 -9.21 5.38
CA LYS A 80 9.73 -10.24 6.09
C LYS A 80 10.47 -11.58 6.26
N VAL A 81 11.64 -11.77 5.64
CA VAL A 81 12.26 -13.10 5.47
C VAL A 81 13.62 -13.26 6.16
N MET A 82 14.28 -12.21 6.65
CA MET A 82 15.62 -12.32 7.26
C MET A 82 15.57 -12.48 8.80
N PRO A 83 16.05 -13.61 9.38
CA PRO A 83 16.41 -13.70 10.79
C PRO A 83 17.88 -13.32 10.97
N THR A 84 18.17 -12.26 11.74
CA THR A 84 19.54 -11.76 11.94
C THR A 84 20.20 -12.42 13.15
N GLU A 85 21.19 -13.29 12.91
CA GLU A 85 22.07 -13.87 13.94
C GLU A 85 23.35 -13.04 14.18
N GLN A 86 23.60 -12.79 15.47
CA GLN A 86 24.87 -12.81 16.21
C GLN A 86 26.13 -12.10 15.67
N CYS A 87 26.31 -10.87 16.17
CA CYS A 87 27.45 -10.37 16.95
C CYS A 87 28.82 -11.09 16.89
N MET A 88 29.85 -10.36 16.44
CA MET A 88 31.19 -10.42 17.06
C MET A 88 31.85 -9.03 16.99
N VAL A 89 32.10 -8.45 18.16
CA VAL A 89 32.72 -7.14 18.37
C VAL A 89 34.21 -7.30 18.61
N LYS A 90 35.05 -6.50 17.93
CA LYS A 90 36.25 -5.88 18.53
C LYS A 90 36.45 -4.47 18.00
N LYS A 91 36.39 -3.49 18.92
CA LYS A 91 36.65 -2.06 18.71
C LYS A 91 38.16 -1.79 18.68
N SER A 92 38.61 -0.84 17.87
CA SER A 92 39.26 0.41 18.34
C SER A 92 39.79 1.25 17.18
N GLY A 93 39.61 2.57 17.23
CA GLY A 93 40.58 3.51 16.65
C GLY A 93 40.09 4.41 15.52
N ALA A 94 39.41 5.49 15.90
CA ALA A 94 39.72 6.88 15.53
C ALA A 94 39.70 7.39 14.05
N TYR A 95 38.94 8.49 13.90
CA TYR A 95 39.03 9.60 12.92
C TYR A 95 38.31 9.53 11.56
N ALA A 96 37.44 10.55 11.40
CA ALA A 96 37.29 11.43 10.23
C ALA A 96 36.86 10.83 8.88
N ASN A 97 35.56 10.87 8.61
CA ASN A 97 34.93 11.54 7.45
C ASN A 97 33.42 11.32 7.51
N GLY A 98 32.66 12.36 7.13
CA GLY A 98 31.22 12.44 7.32
C GLY A 98 30.44 11.36 6.57
N VAL A 99 30.02 10.33 7.30
CA VAL A 99 28.83 9.55 7.02
C VAL A 99 28.04 9.58 8.31
N GLN A 100 26.84 10.17 8.27
CA GLN A 100 25.94 10.21 9.42
C GLN A 100 25.39 8.79 9.62
N PHE A 101 26.16 7.95 10.31
CA PHE A 101 25.64 6.72 10.86
C PHE A 101 24.71 7.10 12.01
N PHE A 102 23.48 6.58 11.99
CA PHE A 102 22.62 6.60 13.17
C PHE A 102 23.37 5.97 14.33
N ASP A 103 23.36 6.63 15.49
CA ASP A 103 23.87 6.05 16.72
C ASP A 103 23.24 4.66 16.92
N PRO A 104 24.03 3.61 17.20
CA PRO A 104 23.47 2.31 17.51
C PRO A 104 22.57 2.47 18.74
N ILE A 105 21.35 1.92 18.68
CA ILE A 105 20.41 1.92 19.80
C ILE A 105 21.15 1.38 21.02
N LYS A 106 21.30 2.23 22.05
CA LYS A 106 21.96 1.86 23.31
C LYS A 106 21.11 0.76 23.97
N THR A 107 21.52 -0.48 23.84
CA THR A 107 20.88 -1.62 24.51
C THR A 107 20.95 -1.55 26.04
N CYS A 108 21.75 -0.64 26.59
CA CYS A 108 21.73 -0.29 28.01
C CYS A 108 20.35 0.20 28.48
N ASN A 109 19.54 0.76 27.57
CA ASN A 109 18.21 1.27 27.90
C ASN A 109 17.11 0.19 27.81
N HIS A 110 17.43 -1.03 27.37
CA HIS A 110 16.42 -2.07 27.18
C HIS A 110 15.98 -2.71 28.51
N GLU A 111 16.88 -2.89 29.46
CA GLU A 111 16.52 -3.33 30.83
C GLU A 111 15.73 -2.22 31.54
N GLU A 112 16.17 -0.96 31.46
CA GLU A 112 15.45 0.18 32.03
C GLU A 112 14.06 0.37 31.40
N GLN A 113 13.92 0.15 30.09
CA GLN A 113 12.61 0.17 29.41
C GLN A 113 11.73 -1.01 29.81
N ASN A 114 12.32 -2.20 30.04
CA ASN A 114 11.58 -3.37 30.51
C ASN A 114 11.07 -3.16 31.93
N ASP A 115 11.89 -2.59 32.82
CA ASP A 115 11.48 -2.22 34.17
C ASP A 115 10.37 -1.18 34.17
N TYR A 116 10.47 -0.16 33.30
CA TYR A 116 9.40 0.83 33.13
C TYR A 116 8.10 0.21 32.58
N LEU A 117 8.20 -0.71 31.61
CA LEU A 117 7.06 -1.47 31.09
C LEU A 117 6.39 -2.32 32.17
N ASN A 118 7.19 -3.02 32.99
CA ASN A 118 6.70 -3.84 34.09
C ASN A 118 6.02 -3.01 35.18
N GLN A 119 6.57 -1.83 35.51
CA GLN A 119 5.95 -0.88 36.43
C GLN A 119 4.61 -0.37 35.91
N ASN A 120 4.55 0.07 34.65
CA ASN A 120 3.29 0.52 34.04
C ASN A 120 2.24 -0.59 33.98
N LEU A 121 2.66 -1.84 33.74
CA LEU A 121 1.77 -2.99 33.73
C LEU A 121 1.20 -3.26 35.14
N LEU A 122 2.04 -3.20 36.16
CA LEU A 122 1.63 -3.34 37.56
C LEU A 122 0.63 -2.25 37.96
N GLU A 123 0.91 -0.99 37.60
CA GLU A 123 0.00 0.14 37.88
C GLU A 123 -1.35 -0.04 37.17
N LEU A 124 -1.35 -0.48 35.90
CA LEU A 124 -2.58 -0.76 35.16
C LEU A 124 -3.39 -1.90 35.80
N LEU A 125 -2.73 -2.96 36.27
CA LEU A 125 -3.38 -4.07 36.96
C LEU A 125 -3.97 -3.61 38.30
N GLU A 126 -3.26 -2.76 39.04
CA GLU A 126 -3.75 -2.17 40.28
C GLU A 126 -4.98 -1.29 40.04
N GLN A 127 -4.94 -0.41 39.03
CA GLN A 127 -6.09 0.41 38.65
C GLN A 127 -7.31 -0.45 38.29
N ILE A 128 -7.15 -1.51 37.50
CA ILE A 128 -8.27 -2.40 37.16
C ILE A 128 -8.82 -3.11 38.40
N CYS A 129 -7.95 -3.53 39.32
CA CYS A 129 -8.35 -4.20 40.55
C CYS A 129 -9.08 -3.26 41.53
N CYS A 130 -8.60 -2.02 41.67
CA CYS A 130 -9.09 -1.04 42.63
C CYS A 130 -10.22 -0.15 42.08
N ASP A 131 -10.50 -0.16 40.77
CA ASP A 131 -11.58 0.65 40.18
C ASP A 131 -12.97 0.20 40.68
N GLU A 132 -13.60 1.02 41.51
CA GLU A 132 -14.93 0.75 42.08
C GLU A 132 -16.06 0.84 41.03
N ASN A 133 -15.80 1.45 39.87
CA ASN A 133 -16.78 1.60 38.79
C ASN A 133 -16.88 0.36 37.90
N LEU A 134 -15.96 -0.60 38.05
CA LEU A 134 -15.98 -1.85 37.30
C LEU A 134 -16.64 -2.97 38.09
N SER A 135 -17.66 -3.58 37.48
CA SER A 135 -18.22 -4.83 37.98
C SER A 135 -17.17 -5.96 37.94
N VAL A 136 -17.31 -6.95 38.83
CA VAL A 136 -16.40 -8.11 38.92
C VAL A 136 -16.23 -8.83 37.58
N ILE A 137 -17.30 -8.90 36.77
CA ILE A 137 -17.28 -9.52 35.44
C ILE A 137 -16.43 -8.72 34.46
N GLN A 138 -16.51 -7.38 34.50
CA GLN A 138 -15.71 -6.50 33.65
C GLN A 138 -14.24 -6.50 34.06
N LYS A 139 -13.94 -6.49 35.37
CA LYS A 139 -12.57 -6.67 35.89
C LYS A 139 -11.96 -7.97 35.36
N ARG A 140 -12.67 -9.10 35.50
CA ARG A 140 -12.21 -10.41 35.00
C ARG A 140 -11.98 -10.42 33.48
N LYS A 141 -12.85 -9.76 32.70
CA LYS A 141 -12.68 -9.67 31.23
C LYS A 141 -11.45 -8.84 30.84
N ARG A 142 -11.17 -7.74 31.57
CA ARG A 142 -10.00 -6.89 31.31
C ARG A 142 -8.71 -7.57 31.73
N LEU A 143 -8.67 -8.16 32.93
CA LEU A 143 -7.51 -8.91 33.42
C LEU A 143 -7.10 -10.04 32.46
N ARG A 144 -8.06 -10.80 31.92
CA ARG A 144 -7.78 -11.84 30.91
C ARG A 144 -7.07 -11.33 29.65
N LYS A 145 -7.25 -10.06 29.28
CA LYS A 145 -6.57 -9.49 28.11
C LYS A 145 -5.12 -9.09 28.40
N VAL A 146 -4.79 -8.91 29.67
CA VAL A 146 -3.46 -8.48 30.14
C VAL A 146 -2.61 -9.69 30.53
N SER A 147 -3.22 -10.86 30.79
CA SER A 147 -2.54 -12.10 31.21
C SER A 147 -2.27 -13.11 30.09
N VAL A 148 -2.42 -12.75 28.81
CA VAL A 148 -2.14 -13.62 27.64
C VAL A 148 -1.01 -13.03 26.81
#